data_AF-A0A290ZQ13-F1
#
_entry.id   AF-A0A290ZQ13-F1
#
_cell.length_a   1.000
_cell.length_b   1.000
_cell.length_c   1.000
_cell.angle_alpha   90.00
_cell.angle_beta   90.00
_cell.angle_gamma   90.00
#
_symmetry.space_group_name_H-M   'P 1'
#
loop_
_entity.id
_entity.type
_entity.pdbx_description
1 polymer ?
#
loop_
_entity_poly.entity_id
_entity_poly.type
_entity_poly.pdbx_seq_one_letter_code
_entity_poly.pdbx_strand_id
1 'polypeptide(L)'
;MNPAARHEPEAAAARPADGPQYDCQPELAVAAVLYLLSRFPARQSPALARAIVDHLQIIEGDARFGDCLRDCASRLVDEWQKYALLSCATMTANASQSH
;
A
#
# COMPACT_ATOMS: atom_id res chain seq x y z
N MET A 1 28.79 36.00 -30.16
CA MET A 1 27.81 35.10 -30.81
C MET A 1 27.59 33.93 -29.86
N ASN A 2 26.51 33.94 -29.07
CA ASN A 2 26.17 32.89 -28.08
C ASN A 2 24.94 32.11 -28.58
N PRO A 3 24.83 30.79 -28.33
CA PRO A 3 23.83 29.92 -28.94
C PRO A 3 22.43 30.07 -28.33
N ALA A 4 21.45 29.67 -29.14
CA ALA A 4 20.03 29.87 -28.97
C ALA A 4 19.46 29.32 -27.65
N ALA A 5 18.66 30.17 -27.01
CA ALA A 5 17.80 29.80 -25.91
C ALA A 5 16.60 28.99 -26.40
N ARG A 6 16.29 27.95 -25.62
CA ARG A 6 14.94 27.46 -25.25
C ARG A 6 14.09 26.85 -26.37
N HIS A 7 13.81 25.56 -26.23
CA HIS A 7 12.58 25.07 -25.59
C HIS A 7 12.63 23.54 -25.70
N GLU A 8 13.05 22.89 -24.62
CA GLU A 8 12.74 21.47 -24.44
C GLU A 8 11.20 21.35 -24.35
N PRO A 9 10.57 20.39 -25.04
CA PRO A 9 9.18 20.07 -24.78
C PRO A 9 9.11 19.35 -23.41
N GLU A 10 9.11 20.15 -22.35
CA GLU A 10 8.56 19.78 -21.04
C GLU A 10 7.04 19.65 -21.21
N ALA A 11 6.61 18.56 -21.85
CA ALA A 11 5.21 18.29 -22.13
C ALA A 11 4.79 17.02 -21.37
N ALA A 12 4.07 17.29 -20.28
CA ALA A 12 3.26 16.36 -19.50
C ALA A 12 4.05 15.39 -18.62
N ALA A 13 4.70 15.94 -17.58
CA ALA A 13 4.61 15.30 -16.27
C ALA A 13 3.12 15.11 -15.97
N ALA A 14 2.60 13.92 -16.26
CA ALA A 14 1.28 13.49 -15.85
C ALA A 14 1.17 13.78 -14.36
N ARG A 15 0.33 14.75 -13.98
CA ARG A 15 -0.10 14.89 -12.59
C ARG A 15 -0.54 13.49 -12.18
N PRO A 16 0.07 12.85 -11.17
CA PRO A 16 -0.39 11.54 -10.75
C PRO A 16 -1.87 11.70 -10.47
N ALA A 17 -2.70 10.99 -11.25
CA ALA A 17 -4.13 10.94 -11.04
C ALA A 17 -4.38 10.70 -9.55
N ASP A 18 -5.38 11.38 -9.00
CA ASP A 18 -5.81 11.30 -7.61
C ASP A 18 -5.96 9.81 -7.19
N GLY A 19 -4.91 9.26 -6.59
CA GLY A 19 -4.85 7.86 -6.17
C GLY A 19 -3.92 6.95 -6.99
N PRO A 20 -3.43 5.87 -6.37
CA PRO A 20 -2.60 4.88 -7.05
C PRO A 20 -3.39 4.22 -8.19
N GLN A 21 -2.84 4.27 -9.40
CA GLN A 21 -3.48 3.80 -10.63
C GLN A 21 -3.37 2.27 -10.81
N TYR A 22 -3.96 1.51 -9.89
CA TYR A 22 -3.92 0.04 -9.92
C TYR A 22 -4.58 -0.54 -11.18
N ASP A 23 -5.59 0.13 -11.74
CA ASP A 23 -6.25 -0.27 -12.99
C ASP A 23 -5.33 -0.27 -14.21
N CYS A 24 -4.31 0.58 -14.24
CA CYS A 24 -3.35 0.68 -15.35
C CYS A 24 -2.06 -0.10 -15.08
N GLN A 25 -1.72 -0.30 -13.80
CA GLN A 25 -0.46 -0.92 -13.35
C GLN A 25 -0.73 -1.76 -12.10
N PRO A 26 -1.21 -3.01 -12.27
CA PRO A 26 -1.53 -3.88 -11.15
C PRO A 26 -0.29 -4.14 -10.26
N GLU A 27 0.91 -4.15 -10.83
CA GLU A 27 2.17 -4.36 -10.10
C GLU A 27 2.44 -3.30 -9.02
N LEU A 28 1.82 -2.11 -9.12
CA LEU A 28 1.91 -1.07 -8.09
C LEU A 28 1.32 -1.52 -6.75
N ALA A 29 0.27 -2.35 -6.77
CA ALA A 29 -0.32 -2.87 -5.53
C ALA A 29 0.69 -3.77 -4.79
N VAL A 30 1.38 -4.63 -5.55
CA VAL A 30 2.43 -5.52 -5.01
C VAL A 30 3.61 -4.70 -4.48
N ALA A 31 4.08 -3.71 -5.25
CA ALA A 31 5.17 -2.84 -4.83
C ALA A 31 4.83 -2.05 -3.56
N ALA A 32 3.61 -1.53 -3.46
CA ALA A 32 3.12 -0.82 -2.27
C ALA A 32 3.08 -1.75 -1.04
N VAL A 33 2.58 -2.98 -1.18
CA VAL A 33 2.60 -3.98 -0.08
C VAL A 33 4.03 -4.26 0.38
N LEU A 34 4.96 -4.54 -0.54
CA LEU A 34 6.35 -4.81 -0.20
C LEU A 34 7.00 -3.63 0.54
N TYR A 35 6.69 -2.41 0.10
CA TYR A 35 7.17 -1.19 0.75
C TYR A 35 6.62 -1.04 2.17
N LEU A 36 5.31 -1.23 2.37
CA LEU A 36 4.66 -1.15 3.68
C LEU A 36 5.23 -2.21 4.63
N LEU A 37 5.40 -3.45 4.14
CA LEU A 37 6.02 -4.56 4.88
C LEU A 37 7.46 -4.23 5.30
N SER A 38 8.26 -3.59 4.43
CA SER A 38 9.64 -3.21 4.77
C SER A 38 9.73 -2.15 5.87
N ARG A 39 8.71 -1.29 6.00
CA ARG A 39 8.64 -0.24 7.02
C ARG A 39 7.97 -0.66 8.32
N PHE A 40 7.24 -1.76 8.29
CA PHE A 40 6.51 -2.27 9.43
C PHE A 40 7.38 -2.55 10.67
N PRO A 41 8.60 -3.15 10.57
CA PRO A 41 9.47 -3.36 11.73
C PRO A 41 9.86 -2.06 12.44
N ALA A 42 9.92 -0.95 11.70
CA ALA A 42 10.27 0.36 12.24
C ALA A 42 9.06 1.12 12.81
N ARG A 43 7.84 0.85 12.34
CA ARG A 43 6.60 1.49 12.82
C ARG A 43 5.43 0.50 12.84
N GLN A 44 5.25 -0.16 13.97
CA GLN A 44 4.07 -0.99 14.26
C GLN A 44 2.87 -0.08 14.54
N SER A 45 2.17 0.33 13.48
CA SER A 45 0.97 1.15 13.56
C SER A 45 -0.25 0.37 13.05
N PRO A 46 -1.39 0.41 13.75
CA PRO A 46 -2.62 -0.23 13.29
C PRO A 46 -3.12 0.35 11.96
N ALA A 47 -2.86 1.63 11.68
CA ALA A 47 -3.18 2.24 10.39
C ALA A 47 -2.34 1.64 9.25
N LEU A 48 -1.08 1.29 9.53
CA LEU A 48 -0.19 0.65 8.56
C LEU A 48 -0.62 -0.79 8.28
N ALA A 49 -1.00 -1.53 9.33
CA ALA A 49 -1.56 -2.87 9.20
C ALA A 49 -2.85 -2.85 8.36
N ARG A 50 -3.72 -1.85 8.56
CA ARG A 50 -4.93 -1.68 7.75
C ARG A 50 -4.61 -1.39 6.29
N ALA A 51 -3.67 -0.49 6.02
CA ALA A 51 -3.23 -0.20 4.66
C ALA A 51 -2.69 -1.44 3.94
N ILE A 52 -1.93 -2.30 4.63
CA ILE A 52 -1.44 -3.57 4.07
C ILE A 52 -2.62 -4.48 3.69
N VAL A 53 -3.62 -4.64 4.56
CA VAL A 53 -4.84 -5.41 4.27
C VAL A 53 -5.57 -4.88 3.04
N ASP A 54 -5.80 -3.57 2.96
CA ASP A 54 -6.55 -2.97 1.85
C ASP A 54 -5.84 -3.22 0.49
N HIS A 55 -4.50 -3.15 0.45
CA HIS A 55 -3.76 -3.43 -0.78
C HIS A 55 -3.72 -4.92 -1.13
N LEU A 56 -3.66 -5.82 -0.13
CA LEU A 56 -3.71 -7.25 -0.37
C LEU A 56 -5.07 -7.69 -0.92
N GLN A 57 -6.17 -7.08 -0.48
CA GLN A 57 -7.51 -7.35 -1.01
C GLN A 57 -7.64 -6.94 -2.49
N ILE A 58 -6.98 -5.85 -2.90
CA ILE A 58 -6.91 -5.45 -4.32
C ILE A 58 -6.18 -6.54 -5.12
N ILE A 59 -5.07 -7.09 -4.60
CA ILE A 59 -4.31 -8.17 -5.25
C ILE A 59 -5.13 -9.46 -5.33
N GLU A 60 -5.83 -9.83 -4.26
CA GLU A 60 -6.70 -11.01 -4.21
C GLU A 60 -7.85 -10.92 -5.21
N GLY A 61 -8.47 -9.73 -5.33
CA GLY A 61 -9.62 -9.51 -6.22
C GLY A 61 -9.27 -9.29 -7.70
N ASP A 62 -8.01 -9.01 -8.04
CA ASP A 62 -7.62 -8.70 -9.41
C ASP A 62 -7.33 -9.97 -10.22
N ALA A 63 -8.20 -10.21 -11.22
CA ALA A 63 -8.15 -11.36 -12.12
C ALA A 63 -6.86 -11.42 -12.97
N ARG A 64 -6.14 -10.29 -13.11
CA ARG A 64 -4.91 -10.17 -13.89
C ARG A 64 -3.71 -10.84 -13.22
N PHE A 65 -3.75 -11.06 -11.91
CA PHE A 65 -2.72 -11.80 -11.20
C PHE A 65 -2.88 -13.32 -11.36
N GLY A 66 -1.79 -14.06 -11.21
CA GLY A 66 -1.84 -15.53 -11.18
C GLY A 66 -2.51 -16.06 -9.91
N ASP A 67 -3.15 -17.23 -9.99
CA ASP A 67 -3.84 -17.87 -8.86
C ASP A 67 -2.97 -17.98 -7.61
N CYS A 68 -1.70 -18.35 -7.78
CA CYS A 68 -0.74 -18.46 -6.69
C CYS A 68 -0.55 -17.13 -5.93
N LEU A 69 -0.55 -16.00 -6.63
CA LEU A 69 -0.39 -14.69 -6.01
C LEU A 69 -1.67 -14.26 -5.27
N ARG A 70 -2.85 -14.55 -5.86
CA ARG A 70 -4.14 -14.29 -5.21
C ARG A 70 -4.33 -15.12 -3.95
N ASP A 71 -4.03 -16.42 -4.00
CA ASP A 71 -4.09 -17.31 -2.83
C ASP A 71 -3.13 -16.85 -1.72
N CYS A 72 -1.92 -16.42 -2.11
CA CYS A 72 -0.96 -15.87 -1.16
C CYS A 72 -1.48 -14.57 -0.52
N ALA A 73 -2.04 -13.66 -1.32
CA ALA A 73 -2.63 -12.43 -0.84
C ALA A 73 -3.78 -12.70 0.15
N SER A 74 -4.69 -13.63 -0.18
CA SER A 74 -5.81 -14.04 0.68
C SER A 74 -5.34 -14.54 2.05
N ARG A 75 -4.32 -15.43 2.08
CA ARG A 75 -3.73 -15.92 3.34
C ARG A 75 -3.10 -14.80 4.15
N LEU A 76 -2.42 -13.86 3.49
CA LEU A 76 -1.83 -12.71 4.15
C LEU A 76 -2.90 -11.77 4.71
N VAL A 77 -4.01 -11.55 4.00
CA VAL A 77 -5.13 -10.72 4.49
C VAL A 77 -5.62 -11.22 5.85
N ASP A 78 -5.85 -12.53 6.00
CA ASP A 78 -6.34 -13.12 7.25
C ASP A 78 -5.38 -12.88 8.42
N GLU A 79 -4.08 -13.12 8.21
CA GLU A 79 -3.04 -12.92 9.22
C GLU A 79 -2.89 -11.43 9.60
N TRP A 80 -2.91 -10.53 8.62
CA TRP A 80 -2.79 -9.09 8.86
C TRP A 80 -4.05 -8.50 9.52
N GLN A 81 -5.24 -9.03 9.25
CA GLN A 81 -6.46 -8.64 9.95
C GLN A 81 -6.41 -9.00 11.44
N LYS A 82 -5.97 -10.23 11.77
CA LYS A 82 -5.76 -10.64 13.17
C LYS A 82 -4.80 -9.69 13.87
N TYR A 83 -3.68 -9.35 13.22
CA TYR A 83 -2.70 -8.42 13.78
C TYR A 83 -3.28 -7.02 13.99
N ALA A 84 -4.04 -6.48 13.03
CA ALA A 84 -4.66 -5.16 13.15
C ALA A 84 -5.66 -5.10 14.31
N LEU A 85 -6.45 -6.17 14.51
CA LEU A 85 -7.38 -6.30 15.63
C LEU A 85 -6.65 -6.35 16.97
N LEU A 86 -5.58 -7.16 17.09
CA LEU A 86 -4.76 -7.25 18.30
C LEU A 86 -4.10 -5.90 18.65
N SER A 87 -3.60 -5.20 17.64
CA SER A 87 -2.96 -3.88 17.80
C SER A 87 -3.95 -2.81 18.23
N CYS A 88 -5.16 -2.83 17.66
CA CYS A 88 -6.24 -1.92 18.03
C CYS A 88 -6.69 -2.17 19.49
N ALA A 89 -6.90 -3.44 19.86
CA ALA A 89 -7.28 -3.82 21.21
C ALA A 89 -6.25 -3.34 22.25
N THR A 90 -4.96 -3.54 21.97
CA THR A 90 -3.86 -3.07 22.85
C THR A 90 -3.88 -1.55 23.02
N MET A 91 -4.14 -0.80 21.95
CA MET A 91 -4.21 0.66 22.00
C MET A 91 -5.39 1.16 22.84
N THR A 92 -6.57 0.53 22.68
CA THR A 92 -7.76 0.87 23.50
C THR A 92 -7.58 0.51 24.97
N ALA A 93 -6.92 -0.61 25.28
CA ALA A 93 -6.62 -1.01 26.64
C ALA A 93 -5.67 -0.01 27.34
N ASN A 94 -4.61 0.44 26.65
CA ASN A 94 -3.70 1.46 27.20
C ASN A 94 -4.38 2.83 27.40
N ALA A 95 -5.25 3.23 26.48
CA ALA A 95 -6.01 4.49 26.60
C ALA A 95 -6.96 4.48 27.81
N SER A 96 -7.51 3.30 28.15
CA SER A 96 -8.44 3.13 29.26
C SER A 96 -7.77 3.08 30.65
N GLN A 97 -6.45 2.86 30.72
CA GLN A 97 -5.68 2.79 31.97
C GLN A 97 -5.08 4.13 32.41
N SER A 98 -5.21 5.19 31.60
CA SER A 98 -4.62 6.50 31.88
C SER A 98 -5.60 7.50 32.52
N HIS A 99 -6.67 7.03 33.17
CA HIS A 99 -7.72 7.88 33.75
C HIS A 99 -8.04 7.49 35.20
#